data_AF-A0A2H0TAJ4-F1
#
_entry.id   AF-A0A2H0TAJ4-F1
#
_cell.length_a   1.000
_cell.length_b   1.000
_cell.length_c   1.000
_cell.angle_alpha   90.00
_cell.angle_beta   90.00
_cell.angle_gamma   90.00
#
_symmetry.space_group_name_H-M   'P 1'
#
loop_
_entity.id
_entity.type
_entity.pdbx_description
1 polymer ?
#
loop_
_entity_poly.entity_id
_entity_poly.type
_entity_poly.pdbx_seq_one_letter_code
_entity_poly.pdbx_strand_id
1 'polypeptide(L)'
;MVKKLFVGVIKIYQRIISPDHSFFSRFFPNGYCRFVPSCSQYAIDAIDKYGALKGSVLGFYRINRCNPWSRGGFDKIDNATSKHFFYGLALILLYILTLSVLLLVFANLY
;
A
#
# COMPACT_ATOMS: atom_id res chain seq x y z
N MET A 1 -15.89 -11.40 9.54
CA MET A 1 -14.83 -11.95 10.41
C MET A 1 -13.42 -11.58 9.96
N VAL A 2 -13.03 -11.88 8.72
CA VAL A 2 -11.63 -11.70 8.23
C VAL A 2 -11.09 -10.27 8.38
N LYS A 3 -11.88 -9.23 8.08
CA LYS A 3 -11.44 -7.82 8.23
C LYS A 3 -10.98 -7.49 9.65
N LYS A 4 -11.75 -7.93 10.66
CA LYS A 4 -11.44 -7.67 12.08
C LYS A 4 -10.18 -8.39 12.54
N LEU A 5 -9.90 -9.58 12.00
CA LEU A 5 -8.67 -10.32 12.28
C LEU A 5 -7.46 -9.52 11.80
N PHE A 6 -7.46 -9.08 10.53
CA PHE A 6 -6.37 -8.32 9.94
C PHE A 6 -6.15 -6.97 10.63
N VAL A 7 -7.23 -6.23 10.89
CA VAL A 7 -7.15 -4.98 11.66
C VAL A 7 -6.63 -5.24 13.07
N GLY A 8 -7.03 -6.34 13.71
CA GLY A 8 -6.53 -6.78 15.00
C GLY A 8 -5.02 -6.99 15.00
N VAL A 9 -4.48 -7.70 14.00
CA VAL A 9 -3.03 -7.91 13.83
C VAL A 9 -2.29 -6.59 13.67
N ILE A 10 -2.81 -5.68 12.82
CA ILE A 10 -2.19 -4.36 12.61
C ILE A 10 -2.21 -3.52 13.91
N LYS A 11 -3.30 -3.57 14.69
CA LYS A 11 -3.39 -2.88 15.98
C LYS A 11 -2.46 -3.46 17.04
N ILE A 12 -2.26 -4.78 17.06
CA ILE A 12 -1.28 -5.43 17.94
C ILE A 12 0.13 -4.96 17.56
N TYR A 13 0.46 -4.95 16.27
CA TYR A 13 1.71 -4.38 15.77
C TYR A 13 1.90 -2.91 16.18
N GLN A 14 0.85 -2.08 16.05
CA GLN A 14 0.87 -0.67 16.45
C GLN A 14 1.23 -0.48 17.94
N ARG A 15 0.78 -1.37 18.82
CA ARG A 15 1.05 -1.27 20.27
C ARG A 15 2.43 -1.82 20.66
N ILE A 16 2.84 -2.95 20.07
CA ILE A 16 4.03 -3.68 20.52
C ILE A 16 5.29 -3.15 19.83
N ILE A 17 5.24 -2.89 18.51
CA ILE A 17 6.44 -2.68 17.70
C ILE A 17 6.50 -1.28 17.10
N SER A 18 5.35 -0.69 16.74
CA SER A 18 5.34 0.53 15.92
C SER A 18 5.94 1.73 16.66
N PRO A 19 7.07 2.28 16.17
CA PRO A 19 7.72 3.41 16.82
C PRO A 19 6.89 4.71 16.77
N ASP A 20 5.93 4.81 15.84
CA ASP A 20 5.07 5.98 15.68
C ASP A 20 3.98 6.12 16.77
N HIS A 21 3.64 5.04 17.48
CA HIS A 21 2.56 5.02 18.49
C HIS A 21 2.98 4.38 19.83
N SER A 22 4.17 3.78 19.89
CA SER A 22 4.68 3.06 21.05
C SER A 22 5.79 3.85 21.79
N PHE A 23 6.33 3.27 22.86
CA PHE A 23 7.35 3.86 23.75
C PHE A 23 8.59 4.40 23.02
N PHE A 24 8.91 3.85 21.84
CA PHE A 24 10.03 4.27 21.00
C PHE A 24 9.83 5.59 20.23
N SER A 25 8.62 6.17 20.21
CA SER A 25 8.35 7.44 19.51
C SER A 25 9.19 8.60 20.05
N ARG A 26 9.69 8.47 21.29
CA ARG A 26 10.55 9.45 21.93
C ARG A 26 11.94 9.54 21.32
N PHE A 27 12.39 8.50 20.62
CA PHE A 27 13.69 8.48 19.93
C PHE A 27 13.60 8.97 18.47
N PHE A 28 12.39 9.06 17.89
CA PHE A 28 12.17 9.45 16.50
C PHE A 28 11.06 10.52 16.41
N PRO A 29 11.36 11.79 16.75
CA PRO A 29 10.37 12.85 16.90
C PRO A 29 9.61 13.20 15.60
N ASN A 30 10.17 12.85 14.43
CA ASN A 30 9.54 13.08 13.13
C ASN A 30 8.69 11.89 12.64
N GLY A 31 8.60 10.81 13.42
CA GLY A 31 7.99 9.55 13.00
C GLY A 31 8.74 8.85 11.87
N TYR A 32 8.41 7.58 11.62
CA TYR A 32 8.87 6.79 10.47
C TYR A 32 7.97 7.02 9.25
N CYS A 33 6.69 7.31 9.50
CA CYS A 33 5.72 7.60 8.44
C CYS A 33 5.80 9.06 8.00
N ARG A 34 6.17 9.29 6.73
CA ARG A 34 6.13 10.65 6.14
C ARG A 34 4.76 11.09 5.67
N PHE A 35 3.83 10.14 5.58
CA PHE A 35 2.46 10.43 5.17
C PHE A 35 1.53 10.49 6.37
N VAL A 36 0.54 11.38 6.29
CA VAL A 36 -0.53 11.53 7.28
C VAL A 36 -1.87 11.17 6.63
N PRO A 37 -2.67 10.26 7.21
CA PRO A 37 -2.38 9.43 8.39
C PRO A 37 -1.24 8.42 8.13
N SER A 38 -0.70 7.85 9.23
CA SER A 38 0.42 6.90 9.19
C SER A 38 0.13 5.69 8.28
N CYS A 39 1.17 5.01 7.79
CA CYS A 39 1.00 3.86 6.89
C CYS A 39 0.17 2.73 7.50
N SER A 40 0.31 2.49 8.82
CA SER A 40 -0.47 1.50 9.55
C SER A 40 -1.94 1.92 9.69
N GLN A 41 -2.21 3.19 9.99
CA GLN A 41 -3.58 3.72 10.03
C GLN A 41 -4.23 3.69 8.65
N TYR A 42 -3.50 4.10 7.61
CA TYR A 42 -3.98 4.00 6.23
C TYR A 42 -4.32 2.56 5.85
N ALA A 43 -3.51 1.58 6.26
CA ALA A 43 -3.81 0.17 6.01
C ALA A 43 -5.09 -0.28 6.71
N ILE A 44 -5.33 0.16 7.95
CA ILE A 44 -6.59 -0.11 8.67
C ILE A 44 -7.76 0.51 7.90
N ASP A 45 -7.68 1.80 7.55
CA ASP A 45 -8.75 2.51 6.85
C ASP A 45 -9.04 1.88 5.48
N ALA A 46 -8.00 1.42 4.77
CA ALA A 46 -8.12 0.73 3.49
C ALA A 46 -8.75 -0.67 3.64
N ILE A 47 -8.43 -1.42 4.69
CA ILE A 47 -9.04 -2.74 4.98
C ILE A 47 -10.51 -2.59 5.38
N ASP A 48 -10.83 -1.58 6.18
CA ASP A 48 -12.21 -1.30 6.57
C ASP A 48 -13.04 -0.95 5.34
N LYS A 49 -12.53 -0.06 4.49
CA LYS A 49 -13.22 0.44 3.28
C LYS A 49 -13.32 -0.60 2.15
N TYR A 50 -12.21 -1.25 1.78
CA TYR A 50 -12.14 -2.12 0.59
C TYR A 50 -12.05 -3.62 0.89
N GLY A 51 -11.94 -3.99 2.17
CA GLY A 51 -11.76 -5.38 2.62
C GLY A 51 -10.29 -5.79 2.73
N ALA A 52 -10.06 -6.96 3.34
CA ALA A 52 -8.72 -7.40 3.75
C ALA A 52 -7.72 -7.43 2.58
N LEU A 53 -8.06 -8.11 1.47
CA LEU A 53 -7.13 -8.25 0.34
C LEU A 53 -6.79 -6.90 -0.32
N LYS A 54 -7.80 -6.16 -0.79
CA LYS A 54 -7.60 -4.87 -1.46
C LYS A 54 -6.97 -3.83 -0.53
N GLY A 55 -7.40 -3.80 0.73
CA GLY A 55 -6.84 -2.91 1.75
C GLY A 55 -5.39 -3.21 2.07
N SER A 56 -5.02 -4.49 2.20
CA SER A 56 -3.63 -4.90 2.41
C SER A 56 -2.73 -4.53 1.25
N VAL A 57 -3.18 -4.71 0.00
CA VAL A 57 -2.40 -4.30 -1.19
C VAL A 57 -2.17 -2.80 -1.22
N LEU A 58 -3.21 -1.99 -0.97
CA LEU A 58 -3.11 -0.53 -0.93
C LEU A 58 -2.20 -0.05 0.22
N GLY A 59 -2.31 -0.66 1.40
CA GLY A 59 -1.46 -0.38 2.55
C GLY A 59 0.01 -0.72 2.28
N PHE A 60 0.28 -1.91 1.71
CA PHE A 60 1.63 -2.34 1.35
C PHE A 60 2.26 -1.43 0.30
N TYR A 61 1.50 -1.06 -0.74
CA TYR A 61 1.95 -0.10 -1.74
C TYR A 61 2.36 1.23 -1.11
N ARG A 62 1.59 1.73 -0.13
CA ARG A 62 1.92 2.96 0.59
C ARG A 62 3.19 2.83 1.42
N ILE A 63 3.41 1.70 2.10
CA ILE A 63 4.64 1.45 2.87
C ILE A 63 5.87 1.56 1.96
N ASN A 64 5.83 0.97 0.76
CA ASN A 64 6.95 1.05 -0.20
C ASN A 64 7.23 2.50 -0.66
N ARG A 65 6.20 3.34 -0.78
CA ARG A 65 6.35 4.78 -1.08
C ARG A 65 6.83 5.59 0.13
N CYS A 66 6.70 5.06 1.34
CA CYS A 66 7.06 5.74 2.58
C CYS A 66 8.53 5.46 2.94
N ASN A 67 9.46 6.09 2.22
CA ASN A 67 10.90 5.95 2.41
C ASN A 67 11.59 7.31 2.66
N PRO A 68 12.80 7.35 3.26
CA PRO A 68 13.94 8.22 2.91
C PRO A 68 13.70 9.57 2.24
N TRP A 69 13.33 9.44 0.99
CA TRP A 69 13.41 10.45 -0.05
C TRP A 69 12.02 10.87 -0.52
N SER A 70 10.97 10.30 0.07
CA SER A 70 9.61 10.72 -0.16
C SER A 70 9.37 12.09 0.47
N ARG A 71 8.71 12.98 -0.28
CA ARG A 71 8.29 14.30 0.24
C ARG A 71 7.26 14.17 1.36
N GLY A 72 6.63 13.00 1.50
CA GLY A 72 5.53 12.81 2.44
C GLY A 72 4.31 13.65 2.06
N GLY A 73 3.38 13.79 3.00
CA GLY A 73 2.21 14.64 2.84
C GLY A 73 0.92 14.00 3.31
N PHE A 74 -0.18 14.70 3.09
CA PHE A 74 -1.51 14.24 3.47
C PHE A 74 -2.10 13.36 2.38
N ASP A 75 -2.30 12.09 2.67
CA ASP A 75 -2.83 11.11 1.71
C ASP A 75 -3.88 10.26 2.44
N LYS A 76 -5.16 10.60 2.28
CA LYS A 76 -6.30 9.90 2.89
C LYS A 76 -6.88 8.87 1.94
N ILE A 77 -7.45 7.80 2.48
CA ILE A 77 -8.08 6.78 1.66
C ILE A 77 -9.37 7.29 1.01
N ASP A 78 -9.35 7.45 -0.31
CA ASP A 78 -10.52 7.84 -1.11
C ASP A 78 -10.79 6.83 -2.25
N ASN A 79 -11.97 6.94 -2.87
CA ASN A 79 -12.36 6.03 -3.95
C ASN A 79 -11.51 6.24 -5.20
N ALA A 80 -11.06 7.47 -5.46
CA ALA A 80 -10.23 7.82 -6.61
C ALA A 80 -8.85 7.17 -6.54
N THR A 81 -8.17 7.22 -5.38
CA THR A 81 -6.85 6.62 -5.15
C THR A 81 -6.89 5.11 -5.38
N SER A 82 -7.93 4.44 -4.88
CA SER A 82 -8.07 2.99 -5.10
C SER A 82 -8.23 2.66 -6.59
N LYS A 83 -9.07 3.41 -7.32
CA LYS A 83 -9.29 3.20 -8.76
C LYS A 83 -8.00 3.42 -9.55
N HIS A 84 -7.31 4.53 -9.32
CA HIS A 84 -6.06 4.84 -10.02
C HIS A 84 -5.00 3.75 -9.87
N PHE A 85 -4.84 3.18 -8.67
CA PHE A 85 -3.92 2.08 -8.44
C PHE A 85 -4.27 0.85 -9.28
N PHE A 86 -5.54 0.42 -9.26
CA PHE A 86 -5.96 -0.76 -10.02
C PHE A 86 -5.98 -0.54 -11.53
N TYR A 87 -6.32 0.66 -12.01
CA TYR A 87 -6.20 1.01 -13.44
C TYR A 87 -4.73 0.99 -13.89
N GLY A 88 -3.82 1.55 -13.08
CA GLY A 88 -2.38 1.47 -13.37
C GLY A 88 -1.89 0.03 -13.47
N LEU A 89 -2.27 -0.82 -12.52
CA LEU A 89 -1.92 -2.24 -12.55
C LEU A 89 -2.47 -2.96 -13.80
N ALA A 90 -3.73 -2.68 -14.17
CA ALA A 90 -4.35 -3.26 -15.36
C ALA A 90 -3.63 -2.83 -16.66
N LEU A 91 -3.26 -1.56 -16.78
CA LEU A 91 -2.53 -1.05 -17.95
C LEU A 91 -1.13 -1.68 -18.08
N ILE A 92 -0.42 -1.84 -16.96
CA ILE A 92 0.89 -2.51 -16.94
C ILE A 92 0.75 -3.97 -17.40
N LEU A 93 -0.24 -4.69 -16.90
CA LEU A 93 -0.48 -6.09 -17.28
C LEU A 93 -0.87 -6.23 -18.76
N LEU A 94 -1.73 -5.33 -19.27
CA LEU A 94 -2.08 -5.28 -20.68
C LEU A 94 -0.85 -5.02 -21.56
N TYR A 95 0.01 -4.08 -21.16
CA TYR A 95 1.25 -3.81 -21.89
C TYR A 95 2.20 -5.02 -21.91
N ILE A 96 2.43 -5.66 -20.77
CA ILE A 96 3.26 -6.88 -20.70
C ILE A 96 2.66 -8.00 -21.57
N LEU A 97 1.35 -8.18 -21.54
CA LEU A 97 0.66 -9.16 -22.38
C LEU A 97 0.88 -8.84 -23.87
N THR A 98 0.71 -7.58 -24.28
CA THR A 98 0.94 -7.16 -25.67
C THR A 98 2.38 -7.38 -26.12
N LEU A 99 3.37 -7.08 -25.28
CA LEU A 99 4.78 -7.33 -25.58
C LEU A 99 5.09 -8.82 -25.69
N SER A 100 4.55 -9.64 -24.77
CA SER A 100 4.77 -11.08 -24.80
C SER A 100 4.20 -11.72 -26.08
N VAL A 101 3.00 -11.32 -26.51
CA VAL A 101 2.39 -11.77 -27.77
C VAL A 101 3.21 -11.32 -28.96
N LEU A 102 3.65 -10.06 -28.99
CA LEU A 102 4.47 -9.53 -30.09
C LEU A 102 5.80 -10.29 -30.22
N LEU A 103 6.48 -10.57 -29.11
CA LEU A 103 7.71 -11.36 -29.08
C LEU A 103 7.49 -12.79 -29.57
N LEU A 104 6.38 -13.43 -29.18
CA LEU A 104 6.01 -14.76 -29.68
C LEU A 104 5.74 -14.76 -31.19
N VAL A 105 5.12 -13.71 -31.72
CA VAL A 105 4.89 -13.57 -33.17
C VAL A 105 6.22 -13.44 -33.91
N PHE A 106 7.13 -12.57 -33.45
CA PHE A 106 8.45 -12.45 -34.05
C PHE A 106 9.24 -13.76 -33.95
N ALA A 107 9.19 -14.47 -32.82
CA ALA A 107 9.88 -15.76 -32.65
C ALA A 107 9.35 -16.87 -33.56
N ASN A 108 8.13 -16.77 -34.10
CA ASN A 108 7.59 -17.72 -35.09
C ASN A 108 7.79 -17.27 -36.55
N LEU A 109 8.28 -16.04 -36.77
CA LEU A 109 8.54 -15.48 -38.11
C LEU A 109 10.02 -15.62 -38.53
N TYR A 110 10.92 -15.94 -37.60
CA TYR A 110 12.35 -16.24 -37.83
C TYR A 110 12.62 -17.73 -37.62
#